data_AF-D2HM90-F1
#
_entry.id   AF-D2HM90-F1
#
_cell.length_a   1.000
_cell.length_b   1.000
_cell.length_c   1.000
_cell.angle_alpha   90.00
_cell.angle_beta   90.00
_cell.angle_gamma   90.00
#
_symmetry.space_group_name_H-M   'P 1'
#
loop_
_entity.id
_entity.type
_entity.pdbx_description
1 polymer ?
#
loop_
_entity_poly.entity_id
_entity_poly.type
_entity_poly.pdbx_seq_one_letter_code
_entity_poly.pdbx_strand_id
1 'polypeptide(L)'
;GSGCQRGALRSCVFPRKSPYQRLSRRMLDISGDRGVLKDVIREGAGELVTPDAAVLVKYSGYLEHMDKPFASNCFRKTPRLMKLGE
;
A
#
# COMPACT_ATOMS: atom_id res chain seq x y z
N GLY A 1 -23.14 -25.22 2.74
CA GLY A 1 -22.99 -26.42 3.57
C GLY A 1 -21.54 -26.87 3.51
N SER A 2 -20.82 -26.79 4.63
CA SER A 2 -19.41 -27.13 4.75
C SER A 2 -19.25 -28.52 5.37
N GLY A 3 -18.82 -29.49 4.57
CA GLY A 3 -18.48 -30.83 5.05
C GLY A 3 -17.07 -30.86 5.62
N CYS A 4 -16.93 -30.74 6.94
CA CYS A 4 -15.69 -31.11 7.63
C CYS A 4 -15.71 -32.62 7.91
N GLN A 5 -14.89 -33.40 7.20
CA GLN A 5 -14.62 -34.79 7.57
C GLN A 5 -13.52 -34.86 8.64
N ARG A 6 -13.78 -35.74 9.61
CA ARG A 6 -12.99 -36.01 10.81
C ARG A 6 -11.74 -36.82 10.45
N GLY A 7 -10.62 -36.54 11.11
CA GLY A 7 -9.51 -37.48 11.24
C GLY A 7 -8.24 -37.13 10.46
N ALA A 8 -7.53 -36.11 10.90
CA ALA A 8 -6.07 -36.04 10.90
C ALA A 8 -5.67 -34.81 11.73
N LEU A 9 -4.73 -34.95 12.66
CA LEU A 9 -3.95 -33.82 13.18
C LEU A 9 -3.06 -33.27 12.06
N ARG A 10 -3.68 -32.76 10.99
CA ARG A 10 -3.05 -31.76 10.15
C ARG A 10 -3.27 -30.48 10.91
N SER A 11 -2.23 -30.02 11.60
CA SER A 11 -2.11 -28.61 11.99
C SER A 11 -2.71 -27.81 10.85
N CYS A 12 -3.84 -27.14 11.09
CA CYS A 12 -4.34 -26.15 10.17
C CYS A 12 -3.26 -25.09 10.16
N VAL A 13 -2.27 -25.24 9.26
CA VAL A 13 -1.26 -24.23 9.02
C VAL A 13 -2.04 -23.10 8.39
N PHE A 14 -2.62 -22.24 9.22
CA PHE A 14 -3.06 -20.94 8.78
C PHE A 14 -1.81 -20.29 8.20
N PRO A 15 -1.75 -20.04 6.88
CA PRO A 15 -0.59 -19.40 6.30
C PRO A 15 -0.39 -18.10 7.07
N ARG A 16 0.79 -17.95 7.67
CA ARG A 16 1.13 -16.72 8.39
C ARG A 16 0.99 -15.59 7.39
N LYS A 17 0.12 -14.63 7.69
CA LYS A 17 -0.09 -13.48 6.80
C LYS A 17 1.24 -12.76 6.58
N SER A 18 1.51 -12.39 5.34
CA SER A 18 2.72 -11.67 4.97
C SER A 18 2.78 -10.29 5.68
N PRO A 19 3.97 -9.68 5.83
CA PRO A 19 4.08 -8.32 6.36
C PRO A 19 3.11 -7.31 5.75
N TYR A 20 2.97 -7.27 4.42
CA TYR A 20 2.08 -6.35 3.71
C TYR A 20 0.60 -6.74 3.90
N GLN A 21 0.27 -8.03 3.94
CA GLN A 21 -1.09 -8.46 4.30
C GLN A 21 -1.47 -8.04 5.71
N ARG A 22 -0.54 -8.07 6.68
CA ARG A 22 -0.78 -7.57 8.04
C ARG A 22 -0.95 -6.06 8.07
N LEU A 23 -0.10 -5.33 7.35
CA LEU A 23 -0.18 -3.88 7.19
C LEU A 23 -1.54 -3.44 6.61
N SER A 24 -1.99 -4.13 5.56
CA SER A 24 -3.23 -3.83 4.82
C SER A 24 -4.51 -3.82 5.68
N ARG A 25 -4.50 -4.42 6.87
CA ARG A 25 -5.66 -4.52 7.76
C ARG A 25 -6.07 -3.20 8.38
N ARG A 26 -5.13 -2.26 8.53
CA ARG A 26 -5.38 -0.94 9.13
C ARG A 26 -5.49 0.18 8.10
N MET A 27 -5.35 -0.13 6.83
CA MET A 27 -5.34 0.85 5.74
C MET A 27 -6.75 1.01 5.16
N LEU A 28 -7.09 2.25 4.80
CA LEU A 28 -8.31 2.59 4.09
C LEU A 28 -8.24 2.11 2.64
N ASP A 29 -9.31 1.46 2.19
CA ASP A 29 -9.49 1.14 0.78
C ASP A 29 -10.05 2.37 0.04
N ILE A 30 -9.26 2.91 -0.89
CA ILE A 30 -9.65 4.11 -1.65
C ILE A 30 -10.14 3.77 -3.07
N SER A 31 -9.93 2.54 -3.53
CA SER A 31 -10.39 2.07 -4.85
C SER A 31 -11.66 1.22 -4.77
N GLY A 32 -11.96 0.63 -3.61
CA GLY A 32 -13.14 -0.20 -3.35
C GLY A 32 -12.97 -1.67 -3.72
N ASP A 33 -11.86 -2.02 -4.37
CA ASP A 33 -11.49 -3.37 -4.80
C ASP A 33 -10.27 -3.93 -4.04
N ARG A 34 -9.81 -3.21 -2.99
CA ARG A 34 -8.60 -3.49 -2.22
C ARG A 34 -7.28 -3.41 -3.01
N GLY A 35 -7.31 -2.94 -4.27
CA GLY A 35 -6.12 -2.76 -5.11
C GLY A 35 -5.23 -1.61 -4.65
N VAL A 36 -5.82 -0.53 -4.13
CA VAL A 36 -5.08 0.62 -3.59
C VAL A 36 -5.53 0.93 -2.16
N LEU A 37 -4.60 0.77 -1.23
CA LEU A 37 -4.82 1.00 0.19
C LEU A 37 -3.98 2.17 0.69
N LYS A 38 -4.54 3.01 1.57
CA LYS A 38 -3.91 4.22 2.09
C LYS A 38 -3.93 4.26 3.62
N ASP A 39 -2.81 4.66 4.21
CA ASP A 39 -2.69 5.03 5.63
C ASP A 39 -2.10 6.45 5.67
N VAL A 40 -2.71 7.37 6.43
CA VAL A 40 -2.24 8.75 6.52
C VAL A 40 -1.29 8.86 7.71
N ILE A 41 0.01 8.97 7.42
CA ILE A 41 1.05 9.08 8.46
C ILE A 41 1.10 10.50 9.05
N ARG A 42 0.86 11.51 8.21
CA ARG A 42 0.81 12.93 8.61
C ARG A 42 -0.21 13.66 7.75
N GLU A 43 -1.13 14.35 8.41
CA GLU A 43 -2.16 15.14 7.73
C GLU A 43 -1.55 16.32 6.95
N GLY A 44 -2.17 16.61 5.82
CA GLY A 44 -1.94 17.84 5.05
C GLY A 44 -2.92 18.94 5.47
N ALA A 45 -2.92 20.03 4.71
CA ALA A 45 -3.89 21.11 4.86
C ALA A 45 -4.33 21.61 3.48
N GLY A 46 -5.51 22.23 3.42
CA GLY A 46 -6.11 22.74 2.19
C GLY A 46 -6.99 21.71 1.48
N GLU A 47 -7.35 22.06 0.24
CA GLU A 47 -8.28 21.29 -0.58
C GLU A 47 -7.65 20.03 -1.19
N LEU A 48 -8.50 19.13 -1.67
CA LEU A 48 -8.08 17.95 -2.41
C LEU A 48 -7.40 18.35 -3.74
N VAL A 49 -6.39 17.57 -4.13
CA VAL A 49 -5.68 17.75 -5.39
C VAL A 49 -6.62 17.42 -6.55
N THR A 50 -6.71 18.31 -7.56
CA THR A 50 -7.56 18.08 -8.73
C THR A 50 -6.99 16.98 -9.63
N PRO A 51 -7.83 16.25 -10.39
CA PRO A 51 -7.38 15.12 -11.21
C PRO A 51 -6.32 15.45 -12.27
N ASP A 52 -6.28 16.69 -12.75
CA ASP A 52 -5.43 17.22 -13.81
C ASP A 52 -4.26 18.07 -13.30
N ALA A 53 -4.08 18.15 -11.97
CA ALA A 53 -3.06 18.98 -11.36
C ALA A 53 -1.63 18.54 -11.72
N ALA A 54 -0.71 19.49 -11.68
CA ALA A 54 0.72 19.23 -11.67
C ALA A 54 1.24 19.24 -10.22
N VAL A 55 1.83 18.13 -9.77
CA VAL A 55 2.25 17.93 -8.37
C VAL A 55 3.76 17.79 -8.22
N LEU A 56 4.26 18.21 -7.05
CA LEU A 56 5.62 17.94 -6.59
C LEU A 56 5.56 16.87 -5.50
N VAL A 57 6.20 15.73 -5.75
CA VAL A 57 6.13 14.55 -4.87
C VAL A 57 7.50 14.06 -4.43
N LYS A 58 7.59 13.65 -3.16
CA LYS A 58 8.65 12.79 -2.65
C LYS A 58 8.10 11.40 -2.39
N TYR A 59 8.77 10.37 -2.89
CA TYR A 59 8.34 8.98 -2.75
C TYR A 59 9.52 8.01 -2.58
N SER A 60 9.21 6.88 -1.95
CA SER A 60 10.04 5.67 -1.92
C SER A 60 9.13 4.46 -2.08
N GLY A 61 9.38 3.64 -3.11
CA GLY A 61 8.68 2.39 -3.37
C GLY A 61 9.48 1.20 -2.85
N TYR A 62 8.81 0.28 -2.15
CA TYR A 62 9.38 -0.93 -1.59
C TYR A 62 8.65 -2.15 -2.13
N LEU A 63 9.38 -3.26 -2.29
CA LEU A 63 8.81 -4.58 -2.51
C LEU A 63 8.81 -5.34 -1.19
N GLU A 64 7.87 -6.27 -1.04
CA GLU A 64 7.80 -7.10 0.15
C GLU A 64 9.11 -7.89 0.33
N HIS A 65 9.63 -7.95 1.55
CA HIS A 65 10.92 -8.57 1.90
C HIS A 65 12.18 -7.85 1.38
N MET A 66 12.06 -6.63 0.85
CA MET A 66 13.21 -5.78 0.54
C MET A 66 13.32 -4.61 1.50
N ASP A 67 14.46 -4.50 2.18
CA ASP A 67 14.73 -3.41 3.13
C ASP A 67 15.20 -2.11 2.44
N LYS A 68 15.51 -2.18 1.15
CA LYS A 68 15.91 -1.04 0.32
C LYS A 68 14.82 -0.72 -0.70
N PRO A 69 14.57 0.57 -0.99
CA PRO A 69 13.59 0.94 -2.00
C PRO A 69 14.05 0.51 -3.39
N PHE A 70 13.14 -0.03 -4.20
CA PHE A 70 13.43 -0.32 -5.61
C PHE A 70 13.41 0.96 -6.47
N ALA A 71 12.69 1.99 -6.01
CA ALA A 71 12.66 3.32 -6.60
C ALA A 71 12.47 4.38 -5.51
N SER A 72 13.27 5.45 -5.52
CA SER A 72 13.10 6.58 -4.61
C SER A 72 13.60 7.87 -5.25
N ASN A 73 12.92 8.98 -4.95
CA ASN A 73 13.36 10.32 -5.33
C ASN A 73 13.72 11.21 -4.12
N CYS A 74 13.71 10.66 -2.89
CA CYS A 74 13.93 11.41 -1.65
C CYS A 74 15.30 12.10 -1.58
N PHE A 75 16.30 11.59 -2.32
CA PHE A 75 17.64 12.15 -2.39
C PHE A 75 17.79 13.30 -3.41
N ARG A 76 16.79 13.53 -4.27
CA ARG A 76 16.83 14.65 -5.22
C ARG A 76 16.54 15.96 -4.51
N LYS A 77 17.42 16.95 -4.70
CA LYS A 77 17.26 18.30 -4.14
C LYS A 77 15.97 18.96 -4.62
N THR A 78 15.65 18.80 -5.90
CA THR A 78 14.45 19.38 -6.51
C THR A 78 13.52 18.27 -6.96
N PRO A 79 12.30 18.15 -6.40
CA PRO A 79 11.31 17.21 -6.89
C PRO A 79 10.90 17.58 -8.32
N ARG A 80 10.70 16.57 -9.16
CA ARG A 80 10.20 16.77 -10.52
C ARG A 80 8.70 17.07 -10.46
N LEU A 81 8.26 18.06 -11.25
CA LEU A 81 6.83 18.32 -11.47
C LEU A 81 6.23 17.20 -12.33
N MET A 82 5.14 16.59 -11.85
CA MET A 82 4.46 15.47 -12.48
C MET A 82 3.00 15.83 -12.71
N LYS A 83 2.47 15.61 -13.92
CA LYS A 83 1.05 15.80 -14.21
C LYS A 83 0.26 14.55 -13.82
N LEU A 84 -0.88 14.75 -13.17
CA LEU A 84 -1.80 13.69 -12.79
C LEU A 84 -2.76 13.37 -13.95
N GLY A 85 -3.25 12.12 -13.98
CA GLY A 85 -4.25 11.66 -14.95
C GLY A 85 -3.72 11.41 -16.37
N GLU A 86 -2.40 11.33 -16.56
CA GLU A 86 -1.76 10.95 -17.84
C GLU A 86 -1.60 9.43 -18.01
#